data_AF-A0A2V9QU43-F1
#
_entry.id   AF-A0A2V9QU43-F1
#
_cell.length_a   1.000
_cell.length_b   1.000
_cell.length_c   1.000
_cell.angle_alpha   90.00
_cell.angle_beta   90.00
_cell.angle_gamma   90.00
#
_symmetry.space_group_name_H-M   'P 1'
#
loop_
_entity.id
_entity.type
_entity.pdbx_description
1 polymer ?
#
loop_
_entity_poly.entity_id
_entity_poly.type
_entity_poly.pdbx_seq_one_letter_code
_entity_poly.pdbx_strand_id
1 'polypeptide(L)' 'MRVHLDESSLQNGPLRVLPATHAQGILSDDDIQRLAVQIAPVDCLASQGAVLAMRPLLVHASSKSLSENSRRAH' A
#
# COMPACT_ATOMS: atom_id res chain seq x y z
N MET A 1 -4.60 -8.77 8.69
CA MET A 1 -3.63 -9.43 7.77
C MET A 1 -4.23 -9.36 6.37
N ARG A 2 -3.53 -8.79 5.40
CA ARG A 2 -3.92 -8.84 3.97
C ARG A 2 -2.98 -9.82 3.29
N VAL A 3 -3.51 -10.84 2.63
CA VAL A 3 -2.71 -11.80 1.86
C VAL A 3 -2.87 -11.42 0.40
N HIS A 4 -1.77 -11.04 -0.26
CA HIS A 4 -1.74 -10.79 -1.70
C HIS A 4 -0.99 -11.96 -2.34
N LEU A 5 -1.67 -12.74 -3.18
CA LEU A 5 -1.10 -13.95 -3.82
C LEU A 5 -0.38 -13.63 -5.14
N ASP A 6 -0.55 -12.42 -5.66
CA ASP A 6 0.07 -11.97 -6.90
C ASP A 6 1.45 -11.35 -6.63
N GLU A 7 2.36 -11.52 -7.59
CA GLU A 7 3.58 -10.73 -7.65
C GLU A 7 3.23 -9.24 -7.59
N SER A 8 3.98 -8.46 -6.80
CA SER A 8 3.89 -7.00 -6.76
C SER A 8 5.23 -6.40 -7.16
N SER A 9 5.24 -5.83 -8.36
CA SER A 9 6.37 -5.11 -8.95
C SER A 9 5.98 -3.66 -9.22
N LEU A 10 6.95 -2.80 -9.53
CA LEU A 10 6.68 -1.41 -9.92
C LEU A 10 5.74 -1.30 -11.14
N GLN A 11 5.66 -2.35 -11.97
CA GLN A 11 4.90 -2.36 -13.23
C GLN A 11 3.44 -2.79 -13.06
N ASN A 12 3.11 -3.55 -12.01
CA ASN A 12 1.74 -4.01 -11.76
C ASN A 12 1.04 -3.24 -10.64
N GLY A 13 1.59 -2.08 -10.27
CA GLY A 13 0.96 -1.11 -9.39
C GLY A 13 1.08 -1.48 -7.91
N PRO A 14 2.27 -1.39 -7.31
CA PRO A 14 2.50 -1.89 -5.96
C PRO A 14 1.67 -1.14 -4.92
N LEU A 15 1.46 -1.80 -3.78
CA LEU A 15 0.93 -1.13 -2.61
C LEU A 15 1.96 -0.09 -2.14
N ARG A 16 1.52 1.14 -1.93
CA ARG A 16 2.30 2.20 -1.29
C ARG A 16 1.82 2.43 0.13
N VAL A 17 2.76 2.70 1.02
CA VAL A 17 2.48 3.04 2.42
C VAL A 17 3.16 4.34 2.81
N LEU A 18 2.54 5.08 3.73
CA LEU A 18 3.23 6.16 4.44
C LEU A 18 3.81 5.58 5.74
N PRO A 19 5.14 5.43 5.86
CA PRO A 19 5.75 4.81 7.03
C PRO A 19 5.38 5.51 8.34
N ALA A 20 5.34 4.73 9.42
CA ALA A 20 5.05 5.17 10.79
C ALA A 20 3.66 5.78 11.06
N THR A 21 2.79 5.93 10.05
CA THR A 21 1.47 6.55 10.23
C THR A 21 0.52 5.75 11.12
N HIS A 22 0.70 4.42 11.25
CA HIS A 22 -0.06 3.58 12.18
C HIS A 22 0.05 4.04 13.64
N ALA A 23 1.10 4.78 14.01
CA ALA A 23 1.32 5.27 15.36
C ALA A 23 0.55 6.57 15.66
N GLN A 24 -0.04 7.21 14.65
CA GLN A 24 -0.75 8.48 14.80
C GLN A 24 -2.24 8.30 15.17
N GLY A 25 -2.71 7.06 15.28
CA GLY A 25 -4.10 6.76 15.68
C GLY A 25 -5.09 6.91 14.53
N ILE A 26 -6.32 7.30 14.86
CA ILE A 26 -7.38 7.52 13.87
C ILE A 26 -7.15 8.88 13.23
N LEU A 27 -6.99 8.88 11.91
CA LEU A 27 -6.71 10.07 11.11
C LEU A 27 -7.98 10.49 10.36
N SER A 28 -8.23 11.80 10.29
CA SER A 28 -9.22 12.35 9.37
C SER A 28 -8.70 12.38 7.93
N ASP A 29 -9.58 12.62 6.96
CA ASP A 29 -9.18 12.78 5.56
C ASP A 29 -8.18 13.93 5.38
N ASP A 30 -8.36 15.05 6.08
CA ASP A 30 -7.43 16.19 6.05
C ASP A 30 -6.06 15.83 6.63
N ASP A 31 -6.02 15.01 7.69
CA ASP A 31 -4.75 14.50 8.24
C ASP A 31 -4.02 13.62 7.23
N ILE A 32 -4.76 12.73 6.56
CA ILE A 32 -4.20 11.84 5.53
C ILE A 32 -3.63 12.67 4.37
N GLN A 33 -4.34 13.70 3.90
CA GLN A 33 -3.86 14.58 2.83
C GLN A 33 -2.59 15.32 3.25
N ARG A 34 -2.53 15.85 4.48
CA ARG A 34 -1.32 16.51 4.99
C ARG A 34 -0.13 15.55 5.06
N LEU A 35 -0.34 14.35 5.59
CA LEU A 35 0.71 13.33 5.69
C LEU A 35 1.20 12.88 4.31
N ALA A 36 0.33 12.79 3.31
CA ALA A 36 0.70 12.41 1.95
C ALA A 36 1.65 13.42 1.29
N VAL A 37 1.62 14.68 1.72
CA VAL A 37 2.56 15.72 1.26
C VAL A 37 3.87 15.69 2.06
N GLN A 38 3.82 15.32 3.34
CA GLN A 38 4.97 15.37 4.25
C GLN A 38 5.84 14.11 4.24
N ILE A 39 5.22 12.96 4.02
CA ILE A 39 5.87 11.66 4.12
C ILE A 39 6.06 11.09 2.73
N ALA A 40 7.31 10.80 2.37
CA ALA A 40 7.62 10.08 1.15
C ALA A 40 7.02 8.65 1.23
N PRO A 41 6.16 8.26 0.26
CA PRO A 41 5.59 6.93 0.24
C PRO A 41 6.65 5.86 -0.08
N VAL A 42 6.46 4.66 0.45
CA VAL A 42 7.32 3.50 0.17
C VAL A 42 6.52 2.45 -0.60
N ASP A 43 7.07 1.97 -1.72
CA ASP A 43 6.52 0.85 -2.49
C ASP A 43 6.79 -0.48 -1.79
N CYS A 44 5.74 -1.23 -1.50
CA CYS A 44 5.81 -2.59 -1.00
C CYS A 44 5.88 -3.57 -2.18
N LEU A 45 7.09 -3.91 -2.60
CA LEU A 45 7.34 -4.95 -3.59
C LEU A 45 7.30 -6.33 -2.93
N ALA A 46 6.72 -7.30 -3.63
CA ALA A 46 6.51 -8.65 -3.12
C ALA A 46 6.61 -9.67 -4.25
N SER A 47 7.34 -10.76 -4.07
CA SER A 47 7.33 -11.87 -5.02
C SER A 47 6.01 -12.63 -4.94
N GLN A 48 5.69 -13.41 -5.98
CA GLN A 48 4.53 -14.29 -5.97
C GLN A 48 4.50 -15.18 -4.72
N GLY A 49 3.35 -15.25 -4.04
CA GLY A 49 3.18 -16.03 -2.82
C GLY A 49 3.73 -15.38 -1.53
N ALA A 50 4.29 -14.17 -1.59
CA ALA A 50 4.70 -13.43 -0.40
C ALA A 50 3.49 -12.93 0.41
N VAL A 51 3.67 -12.80 1.74
CA VAL A 51 2.64 -12.26 2.63
C VAL A 51 3.04 -10.88 3.12
N LEU A 52 2.15 -9.90 2.95
CA LEU A 52 2.35 -8.55 3.49
C LEU A 52 1.63 -8.39 4.83
N ALA A 53 2.42 -8.28 5.90
CA ALA A 53 1.91 -7.93 7.22
C ALA A 53 1.97 -6.41 7.43
N MET A 54 0.83 -5.80 7.76
CA MET A 54 0.70 -4.36 8.02
C MET A 54 0.06 -4.13 9.39
N ARG A 55 0.45 -3.05 10.07
CA ARG A 55 -0.24 -2.59 11.27
C ARG A 55 -1.61 -2.00 10.90
N PRO A 56 -2.67 -2.23 11.71
CA PRO A 56 -3.92 -1.50 11.57
C PRO A 56 -3.68 0.01 11.53
N LEU A 57 -4.48 0.74 10.75
CA LEU A 57 -4.39 2.20 10.57
C LEU A 57 -3.15 2.72 9.82
N LEU A 58 -2.31 1.84 9.27
CA LEU A 58 -1.26 2.27 8.35
C LEU A 58 -1.89 2.87 7.08
N VAL A 59 -1.57 4.14 6.79
CA VAL A 59 -2.03 4.81 5.57
C VAL A 59 -1.38 4.13 4.37
N HIS A 60 -2.22 3.73 3.42
CA HIS A 60 -1.78 3.01 2.23
C HIS A 60 -2.65 3.34 1.02
N ALA A 61 -2.08 3.18 -0.17
CA ALA A 61 -2.78 3.30 -1.44
C ALA A 61 -2.25 2.26 -2.42
N SER A 62 -3.09 1.74 -3.29
CA SER A 62 -2.62 0.89 -4.40
C SER A 62 -2.35 1.75 -5.62
N SER A 63 -1.17 1.62 -6.22
CA SER A 63 -0.88 2.27 -7.50
C SER A 63 -1.69 1.62 -8.62
N LYS A 64 -2.01 2.38 -9.67
CA LYS A 64 -2.57 1.80 -10.90
C LYS A 64 -1.56 0.84 -11.51
N SER A 65 -2.03 -0.34 -11.94
CA SER A 65 -1.22 -1.27 -12.72
C SER A 65 -0.97 -0.66 -14.09
N LEU A 66 0.27 -0.75 -14.58
CA LEU A 66 0.62 -0.43 -15.97
C LEU A 66 0.52 -1.67 -16.87
N SER A 67 0.29 -2.85 -16.27
CA SER A 67 0.07 -4.10 -16.99
C SER A 67 -1.43 -4.38 -17.17
N GLU A 68 -1.81 -4.77 -18.38
CA GLU A 68 -3.18 -5.15 -18.80
C GLU A 68 -3.72 -6.43 -18.11
N ASN A 69 -2.91 -7.06 -17.24
CA ASN A 69 -3.34 -8.21 -16.46
C ASN A 69 -4.12 -7.73 -15.22
N SER A 70 -5.45 -7.80 -15.34
CA SER A 70 -6.39 -7.50 -14.27
C SER A 70 -6.08 -8.32 -13.01
N ARG A 71 -5.77 -7.63 -11.90
CA ARG A 71 -5.59 -8.24 -10.58
C ARG A 71 -6.92 -8.79 -10.10
N ARG A 72 -6.98 -10.10 -9.88
CA ARG A 72 -8.15 -10.74 -9.24
C ARG A 72 -8.06 -10.54 -7.74
N ALA A 73 -8.94 -9.70 -7.19
CA ALA A 73 -9.26 -9.74 -5.77
C ALA A 73 -10.41 -10.75 -5.59
N HIS A 74 -10.12 -11.92 -5.02
CA HIS A 74 -11.12 -12.84 -4.49
C HIS A 74 -11.25 -12.65 -2.98
#